data_AF-A0AAD7B411-F1
#
_entry.id   AF-A0AAD7B411-F1
#
_cell.length_a   1.000
_cell.length_b   1.000
_cell.length_c   1.000
_cell.angle_alpha   90.00
_cell.angle_beta   90.00
_cell.angle_gamma   90.00
#
_symmetry.space_group_name_H-M   'P 1'
#
loop_
_entity.id
_entity.type
_entity.pdbx_description
1 polymer ?
#
loop_
_entity_poly.entity_id
_entity_poly.type
_entity_poly.pdbx_seq_one_letter_code
_entity_poly.pdbx_strand_id
1 'polypeptide(L)'
;MNAAQLRATRARIDATIASLEAQLAQLQADRQSVNEQLAAVVYPIKTIPRELTSEIFLWYGCEEVSEQAGSPFVLASVCSLWREEALRTPGLWNHFRSMRNTNPERVADRLETYISRSGALPLDIYIYDLGHEKIFRLLADCSARWRCLAVAVDIASRLSSGSMADVRGPFPHLKYLALTFDADTPNPLPNLLDAPNLVHVDVMPLGESKDSWCLYIPWGQLTTLDVCMIDVLQCLELINLTPRLEQLRLFSDDGRDVPTNYPSRVLPHLHTLHIGYSSSHELLPHLILPKLRELESVDLWIASWRSYIQELIVRSVCILEKLEFFLTDRTFTDLEDVHAVTQLFRAIPTVEHLTIKCPRLSTSGFTRLFNTFAEDPPVLPALESLEVKCCDTRMELTPLVQMLTSRRQAQKEEPQHVVDLASFKLRFTQVEDPFGDDEEPYDGVDMFQQSTEMEGELQLLRKLHNEGLKIEIDSDFIWFDQFIDAKIIAELR
;
A
#
# COMPACT_ATOMS: atom_id res chain seq x y z
N MET A 1 9.87 -77.51 21.34
CA MET A 1 11.25 -77.20 21.76
C MET A 1 11.66 -78.11 22.90
N ASN A 2 12.88 -78.63 22.90
CA ASN A 2 13.42 -79.35 24.06
C ASN A 2 13.96 -78.38 25.13
N ALA A 3 14.22 -78.86 26.35
CA ALA A 3 14.66 -78.01 27.47
C ALA A 3 15.98 -77.26 27.21
N ALA A 4 16.85 -77.77 26.32
CA ALA A 4 18.08 -77.09 25.93
C ALA A 4 17.81 -75.88 25.03
N GLN A 5 16.88 -76.01 24.08
CA GLN A 5 16.45 -74.91 23.21
C GLN A 5 15.79 -73.77 23.99
N LEU A 6 14.99 -74.09 25.02
CA LEU A 6 14.38 -73.08 25.91
C LEU A 6 15.44 -72.33 26.73
N ARG A 7 16.45 -73.02 27.26
CA ARG A 7 17.56 -72.38 28.00
C ARG A 7 18.42 -71.48 27.10
N ALA A 8 18.73 -71.92 25.88
CA ALA A 8 19.44 -71.10 24.90
C ALA A 8 18.64 -69.85 24.49
N THR A 9 17.33 -70.01 24.32
CA THR A 9 16.43 -68.88 24.02
C THR A 9 16.37 -67.89 25.18
N ARG A 10 16.26 -68.38 26.43
CA ARG A 10 16.30 -67.53 27.63
C ARG A 10 17.61 -66.77 27.75
N ALA A 11 18.76 -67.44 27.60
CA ALA A 11 20.07 -66.80 27.66
C ALA A 11 20.24 -65.71 26.58
N ARG A 12 19.70 -65.92 25.37
CA ARG A 12 19.67 -64.90 24.32
C ARG A 12 18.79 -63.70 24.70
N ILE A 13 17.62 -63.95 25.30
CA ILE A 13 16.74 -62.88 25.79
C ILE A 13 17.43 -62.10 26.91
N ASP A 14 18.03 -62.77 27.90
CA ASP A 14 18.75 -62.14 29.01
C ASP A 14 19.93 -61.28 28.51
N ALA A 15 20.69 -61.76 27.52
CA ALA A 15 21.76 -60.99 26.88
C ALA A 15 21.23 -59.77 26.10
N THR A 16 20.04 -59.89 25.49
CA THR A 16 19.39 -58.77 24.79
C THR A 16 18.90 -57.73 25.80
N ILE A 17 18.34 -58.15 26.94
CA ILE A 17 17.93 -57.26 28.03
C ILE A 17 19.13 -56.49 28.55
N ALA A 18 20.23 -57.17 28.88
CA ALA A 18 21.44 -56.51 29.39
C ALA A 18 22.03 -55.49 28.38
N SER A 19 21.99 -55.80 27.08
CA SER A 19 22.41 -54.86 26.03
C SER A 19 21.50 -53.64 25.95
N LEU A 20 20.17 -53.83 26.03
CA LEU A 20 19.21 -52.73 26.01
C LEU A 20 19.29 -51.86 27.27
N GLU A 21 19.52 -52.46 28.44
CA GLU A 21 19.74 -51.72 29.70
C GLU A 21 21.00 -50.84 29.62
N ALA A 22 22.09 -51.36 29.05
CA ALA A 22 23.31 -50.59 28.83
C ALA A 22 23.08 -49.43 27.84
N GLN A 23 22.34 -49.66 26.76
CA GLN A 23 21.96 -48.59 25.81
C GLN A 23 21.06 -47.53 26.47
N LEU A 24 20.09 -47.94 27.30
CA LEU A 24 19.23 -47.02 28.02
C LEU A 24 20.03 -46.16 29.01
N ALA A 25 20.97 -46.76 29.74
CA ALA A 25 21.85 -46.04 30.66
C ALA A 25 22.71 -45.00 29.92
N GLN A 26 23.26 -45.36 28.75
CA GLN A 26 24.03 -44.44 27.92
C GLN A 26 23.16 -43.27 27.44
N LEU A 27 21.98 -43.55 26.87
CA LEU A 27 21.06 -42.51 26.41
C LEU A 27 20.59 -41.59 27.54
N GLN A 28 20.44 -42.11 28.77
CA GLN A 28 20.13 -41.30 29.94
C GLN A 28 21.29 -40.36 30.33
N ALA A 29 22.54 -40.85 30.26
CA ALA A 29 23.73 -40.04 30.51
C ALA A 29 23.91 -38.96 29.43
N ASP A 30 23.71 -39.30 28.16
CA ASP A 30 23.78 -38.36 27.04
C ASP A 30 22.70 -37.28 27.18
N ARG A 31 21.46 -37.66 27.52
CA ARG A 31 20.37 -36.71 27.80
C ARG A 31 20.72 -35.77 28.95
N GLN A 32 21.35 -36.28 30.00
CA GLN A 32 21.75 -35.47 31.15
C GLN A 32 22.82 -34.44 30.75
N SER A 33 23.84 -34.88 30.00
CA SER A 33 24.88 -34.00 29.45
C SER A 33 24.31 -32.88 28.56
N VAL A 34 23.37 -33.21 27.66
CA VAL A 34 22.70 -32.22 26.81
C VAL A 34 21.86 -31.24 27.64
N ASN A 35 21.15 -31.71 28.66
CA ASN A 35 20.39 -30.84 29.56
C ASN A 35 21.29 -29.85 30.33
N GLU A 36 22.47 -30.30 30.78
CA GLU A 36 23.45 -29.43 31.43
C GLU A 36 24.00 -28.36 30.49
N GLN A 37 24.30 -28.73 29.24
CA GLN A 37 24.70 -27.76 28.21
C GLN A 37 23.60 -26.75 27.91
N LEU A 38 22.35 -27.19 27.74
CA LEU A 38 21.20 -26.30 27.51
C LEU A 38 20.94 -25.36 28.69
N ALA A 39 21.15 -25.82 29.93
CA ALA A 39 20.99 -25.00 31.12
C ALA A 39 22.05 -23.88 31.21
N ALA A 40 23.23 -24.08 30.63
CA ALA A 40 24.29 -23.08 30.57
C ALA A 40 24.08 -22.02 29.46
N VAL A 41 23.18 -22.27 28.49
CA VAL A 41 22.86 -21.30 27.45
C VAL A 41 22.08 -20.12 28.06
N VAL A 42 22.68 -18.93 28.00
CA VAL A 42 21.98 -17.69 28.33
C VAL A 42 21.10 -17.30 27.16
N TYR A 43 19.81 -17.13 27.42
CA TYR A 43 18.86 -16.62 26.44
C TYR A 43 18.64 -15.13 26.72
N PRO A 44 19.13 -14.19 25.88
CA PRO A 44 19.04 -12.76 26.15
C PRO A 44 17.61 -12.28 26.44
N ILE A 45 16.61 -12.87 25.77
CA ILE A 45 15.20 -12.54 26.00
C ILE A 45 14.68 -12.92 27.39
N LYS A 46 15.36 -13.81 28.12
CA LYS A 46 15.04 -14.13 29.52
C LYS A 46 15.68 -13.15 30.51
N THR A 47 16.58 -12.30 30.05
CA THR A 47 17.31 -11.33 30.88
C THR A 47 16.79 -9.90 30.74
N ILE A 48 15.99 -9.62 29.71
CA ILE A 48 15.35 -8.32 29.54
C ILE A 48 14.11 -8.18 30.44
N PRO A 49 13.82 -6.98 30.96
CA PRO A 49 12.58 -6.70 31.68
C PRO A 49 11.32 -7.04 30.86
N ARG A 50 10.22 -7.35 31.56
CA ARG A 50 8.95 -7.74 30.93
C ARG A 50 8.35 -6.59 30.11
N GLU A 51 8.59 -5.35 30.54
CA GLU A 51 8.17 -4.13 29.87
C GLU A 51 8.80 -4.02 28.49
N LEU A 52 10.13 -4.20 28.40
CA LEU A 52 10.84 -4.18 27.11
C LEU A 52 10.47 -5.38 26.24
N THR A 53 10.21 -6.54 26.83
CA THR A 53 9.71 -7.72 26.09
C THR A 53 8.35 -7.42 25.46
N SER A 54 7.44 -6.79 26.21
CA SER A 54 6.13 -6.39 25.72
C SER A 54 6.22 -5.34 24.62
N GLU A 55 7.13 -4.36 24.76
CA GLU A 55 7.39 -3.36 23.74
C GLU A 55 7.90 -4.02 22.45
N ILE A 56 8.89 -4.91 22.53
CA ILE A 56 9.40 -5.67 21.37
C ILE A 56 8.27 -6.46 20.69
N PHE A 57 7.40 -7.09 21.48
CA PHE A 57 6.27 -7.84 20.93
C PHE A 57 5.30 -6.92 20.20
N LEU A 58 5.04 -5.72 20.72
CA LEU A 58 4.17 -4.73 20.08
C LEU A 58 4.77 -4.27 18.74
N TRP A 59 6.07 -4.02 18.69
CA TRP A 59 6.78 -3.72 17.43
C TRP A 59 6.66 -4.87 16.43
N TYR A 60 6.88 -6.11 16.86
CA TYR A 60 6.70 -7.30 16.03
C TYR A 60 5.28 -7.41 15.47
N GLY A 61 4.26 -7.11 16.27
CA GLY A 61 2.86 -7.13 15.84
C GLY A 61 2.41 -5.92 15.02
N CYS A 62 3.22 -4.85 14.97
CA CYS A 62 2.93 -3.61 14.25
C CYS A 62 3.51 -3.60 12.82
N GLU A 63 4.53 -4.42 12.55
CA GLU A 63 5.12 -4.54 11.22
C GLU A 63 4.18 -5.31 10.27
N GLU A 64 3.78 -4.67 9.17
CA GLU A 64 3.01 -5.26 8.06
C GLU A 64 3.82 -6.29 7.24
N VAL A 65 4.70 -7.06 7.90
CA VAL A 65 5.59 -8.00 7.25
C VAL A 65 4.89 -9.36 7.17
N SER A 66 4.07 -9.53 6.11
CA SER A 66 3.48 -10.79 5.64
C SER A 66 2.47 -11.52 6.54
N GLU A 67 1.63 -12.34 5.90
CA GLU A 67 0.46 -13.07 6.42
C GLU A 67 0.69 -13.99 7.65
N GLN A 68 1.95 -14.29 8.00
CA GLN A 68 2.33 -15.25 9.04
C GLN A 68 3.34 -14.69 10.05
N ALA A 69 4.12 -13.68 9.66
CA ALA A 69 4.97 -12.93 10.57
C ALA A 69 4.15 -11.80 11.22
N GLY A 70 4.48 -11.47 12.47
CA GLY A 70 3.75 -10.47 13.25
C GLY A 70 2.54 -10.99 14.05
N SER A 71 2.14 -12.26 13.91
CA SER A 71 0.97 -12.77 14.66
C SER A 71 1.28 -13.01 16.15
N PRO A 72 0.47 -12.49 17.09
CA PRO A 72 0.53 -12.79 18.53
C PRO A 72 0.51 -14.30 18.85
N PHE A 73 -0.08 -15.12 17.97
CA PHE A 73 -0.08 -16.57 18.13
C PHE A 73 1.32 -17.19 17.94
N VAL A 74 2.15 -16.60 17.09
CA VAL A 74 3.54 -17.04 16.91
C VAL A 74 4.31 -16.75 18.20
N LEU A 75 4.20 -15.53 18.73
CA LEU A 75 4.82 -15.17 20.02
C LEU A 75 4.36 -16.12 21.15
N ALA A 76 3.06 -16.41 21.20
CA ALA A 76 2.49 -17.32 22.19
C ALA A 76 2.85 -18.81 21.99
N SER A 77 3.43 -19.20 20.85
CA SER A 77 3.83 -20.58 20.58
C SER A 77 5.31 -20.87 20.90
N VAL A 78 6.17 -19.84 20.95
CA VAL A 78 7.63 -20.00 21.15
C VAL A 78 7.99 -20.71 22.46
N CYS A 79 7.57 -20.15 23.60
CA CYS A 79 7.81 -20.75 24.91
C CYS A 79 6.76 -20.32 25.94
N SER A 80 6.74 -20.94 27.13
CA SER A 80 5.79 -20.60 28.19
C SER A 80 5.89 -19.16 28.67
N LEU A 81 7.11 -18.61 28.75
CA LEU A 81 7.35 -17.22 29.15
C LEU A 81 6.73 -16.25 28.12
N TRP A 82 7.01 -16.45 26.84
CA TRP A 82 6.47 -15.60 25.77
C TRP A 82 4.96 -15.70 25.66
N ARG A 83 4.41 -16.90 25.88
CA ARG A 83 2.96 -17.09 25.98
C ARG A 83 2.38 -16.26 27.13
N GLU A 84 3.00 -16.28 28.29
CA GLU A 84 2.54 -15.51 29.44
C GLU A 84 2.60 -14.00 29.16
N GLU A 85 3.70 -13.50 28.58
CA GLU A 85 3.82 -12.08 28.18
C GLU A 85 2.79 -11.71 27.11
N ALA A 86 2.69 -12.49 26.04
CA ALA A 86 1.77 -12.20 24.96
C ALA A 86 0.32 -12.13 25.46
N LEU A 87 -0.08 -13.03 26.37
CA LEU A 87 -1.41 -13.01 26.99
C LEU A 87 -1.62 -11.84 27.96
N ARG A 88 -0.56 -11.31 28.58
CA ARG A 88 -0.61 -10.16 29.50
C ARG A 88 -0.53 -8.80 28.81
N THR A 89 -0.36 -8.78 27.49
CA THR A 89 -0.22 -7.55 26.71
C THR A 89 -1.43 -7.39 25.77
N PRO A 90 -2.54 -6.79 26.24
CA PRO A 90 -3.76 -6.61 25.45
C PRO A 90 -3.55 -5.87 24.13
N GLY A 91 -2.56 -4.97 24.07
CA GLY A 91 -2.22 -4.21 22.87
C GLY A 91 -1.72 -5.09 21.71
N LEU A 92 -1.33 -6.35 21.95
CA LEU A 92 -1.02 -7.29 20.87
C LEU A 92 -2.28 -7.81 20.17
N TRP A 93 -3.43 -7.75 20.83
CA TRP A 93 -4.66 -8.42 20.40
C TRP A 93 -5.71 -7.44 19.88
N ASN A 94 -5.38 -6.16 19.74
CA ASN A 94 -6.34 -5.13 19.34
C ASN A 94 -6.31 -4.81 17.83
N HIS A 95 -5.43 -5.44 17.05
CA HIS A 95 -5.37 -5.31 15.61
C HIS A 95 -5.63 -6.68 14.96
N PHE A 96 -6.78 -6.85 14.29
CA PHE A 96 -7.19 -8.09 13.66
C PHE A 96 -7.32 -7.92 12.15
N ARG A 97 -6.69 -8.80 11.38
CA ARG A 97 -6.83 -8.89 9.93
C ARG A 97 -7.16 -10.32 9.52
N SER A 98 -8.26 -10.50 8.79
CA SER A 98 -8.55 -11.76 8.10
C SER A 98 -7.76 -11.83 6.79
N MET A 99 -7.49 -13.03 6.29
CA MET A 99 -6.96 -13.20 4.94
C MET A 99 -8.12 -13.48 3.98
N ARG A 100 -7.92 -13.19 2.69
CA ARG A 100 -8.84 -13.62 1.64
C ARG A 100 -8.90 -15.15 1.60
N ASN A 101 -10.04 -15.72 1.21
CA ASN A 101 -10.24 -17.16 1.02
C ASN A 101 -9.94 -18.05 2.26
N THR A 102 -9.96 -17.49 3.47
CA THR A 102 -9.81 -18.27 4.71
C THR A 102 -11.15 -18.83 5.15
N ASN A 103 -11.15 -20.04 5.71
CA ASN A 103 -12.35 -20.63 6.31
C ASN A 103 -13.00 -19.68 7.35
N PRO A 104 -14.26 -19.25 7.16
CA PRO A 104 -14.91 -18.27 8.04
C PRO A 104 -15.04 -18.69 9.50
N GLU A 105 -15.18 -19.98 9.80
CA GLU A 105 -15.22 -20.48 11.19
C GLU A 105 -13.89 -20.22 11.90
N ARG A 106 -12.77 -20.43 11.20
CA ARG A 106 -11.43 -20.12 11.73
C ARG A 106 -11.24 -18.61 11.93
N VAL A 107 -11.80 -17.79 11.04
CA VAL A 107 -11.77 -16.33 11.18
C VAL A 107 -12.56 -15.93 12.42
N ALA A 108 -13.75 -16.49 12.62
CA ALA A 108 -14.59 -16.21 13.78
C ALA A 108 -13.92 -16.60 15.10
N ASP A 109 -13.33 -17.80 15.20
CA ASP A 109 -12.63 -18.25 16.41
C ASP A 109 -11.41 -17.39 16.74
N ARG A 110 -10.66 -16.96 15.71
CA ARG A 110 -9.54 -16.03 15.90
C ARG A 110 -10.04 -14.66 16.32
N LEU A 111 -11.08 -14.12 15.68
CA LEU A 111 -11.66 -12.83 16.02
C LEU A 111 -12.13 -12.80 17.47
N GLU A 112 -12.86 -13.83 17.91
CA GLU A 112 -13.31 -14.00 19.29
C GLU A 112 -12.12 -13.97 20.28
N THR A 113 -11.04 -14.64 19.93
CA THR A 113 -9.80 -14.64 20.73
C THR A 113 -9.19 -13.24 20.83
N TYR A 114 -9.13 -12.48 19.74
CA TYR A 114 -8.61 -11.11 19.73
C TYR A 114 -9.49 -10.17 20.55
N ILE A 115 -10.81 -10.23 20.37
CA ILE A 115 -11.78 -9.43 21.12
C ILE A 115 -11.66 -9.70 22.63
N SER A 116 -11.53 -10.97 23.02
CA SER A 116 -11.38 -11.37 24.42
C SER A 116 -10.07 -10.88 25.05
N ARG A 117 -8.95 -11.03 24.34
CA ARG A 117 -7.61 -10.75 24.89
C ARG A 117 -7.22 -9.28 24.86
N SER A 118 -7.82 -8.48 23.99
CA SER A 118 -7.62 -7.03 23.91
C SER A 118 -8.27 -6.25 25.06
N GLY A 119 -9.08 -6.90 25.90
CA GLY A 119 -9.69 -6.29 27.07
C GLY A 119 -10.66 -5.17 26.70
N ALA A 120 -10.39 -3.93 27.14
CA ALA A 120 -11.22 -2.76 26.84
C ALA A 120 -10.60 -1.85 25.76
N LEU A 121 -9.48 -2.24 25.15
CA LEU A 121 -8.80 -1.39 24.17
C LEU A 121 -9.65 -1.19 22.90
N PRO A 122 -9.53 -0.03 22.24
CA PRO A 122 -10.09 0.16 20.91
C PRO A 122 -9.51 -0.85 19.92
N LEU A 123 -10.34 -1.31 19.00
CA LEU A 123 -10.07 -2.39 18.06
C LEU A 123 -9.91 -1.87 16.63
N ASP A 124 -8.90 -2.36 15.93
CA ASP A 124 -8.75 -2.22 14.49
C ASP A 124 -9.05 -3.58 13.84
N ILE A 125 -10.07 -3.63 13.00
CA ILE A 125 -10.58 -4.89 12.45
C ILE A 125 -10.69 -4.77 10.94
N TYR A 126 -10.04 -5.70 10.23
CA TYR A 126 -10.04 -5.81 8.77
C TYR A 126 -10.56 -7.20 8.38
N ILE A 127 -11.72 -7.28 7.75
CA ILE A 127 -12.37 -8.54 7.37
C ILE A 127 -12.78 -8.50 5.90
N TYR A 128 -12.21 -9.41 5.11
CA TYR A 128 -12.51 -9.51 3.67
C TYR A 128 -13.77 -10.30 3.32
N ASP A 129 -14.32 -11.08 4.27
CA ASP A 129 -15.52 -11.88 4.03
C ASP A 129 -16.41 -11.86 5.28
N LEU A 130 -17.46 -11.03 5.23
CA LEU A 130 -18.41 -10.84 6.32
C LEU A 130 -19.60 -11.82 6.25
N GLY A 131 -19.61 -12.79 5.32
CA GLY A 131 -20.76 -13.68 5.08
C GLY A 131 -21.12 -14.64 6.22
N HIS A 132 -20.34 -14.68 7.31
CA HIS A 132 -20.50 -15.64 8.39
C HIS A 132 -21.19 -15.05 9.63
N GLU A 133 -22.29 -15.66 10.06
CA GLU A 133 -23.14 -15.17 11.16
C GLU A 133 -22.38 -14.96 12.49
N LYS A 134 -21.46 -15.88 12.84
CA LYS A 134 -20.67 -15.75 14.07
C LYS A 134 -19.74 -14.52 14.02
N ILE A 135 -19.17 -14.21 12.85
CA ILE A 135 -18.30 -13.03 12.67
C ILE A 135 -19.14 -11.78 12.88
N PHE A 136 -20.30 -11.73 12.23
CA PHE A 136 -21.23 -10.60 12.36
C PHE A 136 -21.62 -10.34 13.82
N ARG A 137 -22.03 -11.38 14.56
CA ARG A 137 -22.37 -11.24 15.99
C ARG A 137 -21.21 -10.69 16.82
N LEU A 138 -20.00 -11.23 16.64
CA LEU A 138 -18.80 -10.76 17.34
C LEU A 138 -18.49 -9.29 17.04
N LEU A 139 -18.65 -8.86 15.79
CA LEU A 139 -18.50 -7.47 15.39
C LEU A 139 -19.53 -6.58 16.09
N ALA A 140 -20.81 -6.94 16.01
CA ALA A 140 -21.90 -6.19 16.64
C ALA A 140 -21.66 -6.02 18.16
N ASP A 141 -21.26 -7.10 18.84
CA ASP A 141 -21.02 -7.12 20.29
C ASP A 141 -19.85 -6.21 20.73
N CYS A 142 -18.87 -6.00 19.85
CA CYS A 142 -17.70 -5.15 20.13
C CYS A 142 -17.76 -3.75 19.49
N SER A 143 -18.92 -3.36 18.93
CA SER A 143 -19.09 -2.14 18.13
C SER A 143 -18.66 -0.84 18.82
N ALA A 144 -18.91 -0.71 20.13
CA ALA A 144 -18.49 0.46 20.90
C ALA A 144 -16.96 0.63 20.99
N ARG A 145 -16.20 -0.43 20.70
CA ARG A 145 -14.72 -0.44 20.75
C ARG A 145 -14.07 -0.24 19.39
N TRP A 146 -14.83 -0.18 18.29
CA TRP A 146 -14.24 0.00 16.97
C TRP A 146 -13.49 1.33 16.87
N ARG A 147 -12.23 1.27 16.44
CA ARG A 147 -11.40 2.43 16.08
C ARG A 147 -11.20 2.49 14.57
N CYS A 148 -10.79 1.37 13.99
CA CYS A 148 -10.75 1.17 12.55
C CYS A 148 -11.61 -0.05 12.20
N LEU A 149 -12.56 0.10 11.29
CA LEU A 149 -13.35 -1.02 10.78
C LEU A 149 -13.25 -1.03 9.25
N ALA A 150 -12.65 -2.08 8.70
CA ALA A 150 -12.62 -2.35 7.27
C ALA A 150 -13.33 -3.67 7.00
N VAL A 151 -14.45 -3.64 6.28
CA VAL A 151 -15.21 -4.85 5.98
C VAL A 151 -15.63 -4.91 4.52
N ALA A 152 -15.52 -6.10 3.93
CA ALA A 152 -16.09 -6.40 2.63
C ALA A 152 -17.33 -7.28 2.79
N VAL A 153 -18.45 -6.76 2.28
CA VAL A 153 -19.77 -7.36 2.25
C VAL A 153 -20.01 -7.84 0.81
N ASP A 154 -19.64 -9.10 0.55
CA ASP A 154 -19.82 -9.72 -0.77
C ASP A 154 -21.30 -10.04 -1.05
N ILE A 155 -21.68 -10.09 -2.33
CA ILE A 155 -23.02 -10.44 -2.84
C ILE A 155 -23.48 -11.79 -2.29
N ALA A 156 -22.56 -12.75 -2.09
CA ALA A 156 -22.85 -14.05 -1.50
C ALA A 156 -23.37 -13.96 -0.05
N SER A 157 -23.03 -12.89 0.68
CA SER A 157 -23.47 -12.67 2.06
C SER A 157 -24.97 -12.31 2.19
N ARG A 158 -25.64 -11.96 1.08
CA ARG A 158 -27.12 -11.79 1.04
C ARG A 158 -27.88 -13.02 1.52
N LEU A 159 -27.25 -14.19 1.51
CA LEU A 159 -27.85 -15.47 1.92
C LEU A 159 -27.81 -15.70 3.44
N SER A 160 -27.13 -14.84 4.22
CA SER A 160 -26.96 -14.97 5.66
C SER A 160 -27.94 -14.08 6.43
N SER A 161 -28.58 -14.61 7.47
CA SER A 161 -29.68 -13.98 8.22
C SER A 161 -29.28 -12.82 9.15
N GLY A 162 -28.08 -12.26 9.02
CA GLY A 162 -27.59 -11.15 9.83
C GLY A 162 -27.20 -9.95 8.97
N SER A 163 -27.88 -8.81 9.14
CA SER A 163 -27.53 -7.58 8.44
C SER A 163 -26.71 -6.66 9.35
N MET A 164 -25.59 -6.15 8.82
CA MET A 164 -24.85 -5.04 9.44
C MET A 164 -25.74 -3.84 9.77
N ALA A 165 -26.87 -3.67 9.07
CA ALA A 165 -27.87 -2.67 9.34
C ALA A 165 -28.47 -2.71 10.76
N ASP A 166 -28.37 -3.82 11.49
CA ASP A 166 -28.96 -3.95 12.83
C ASP A 166 -28.03 -3.47 13.95
N VAL A 167 -26.74 -3.25 13.68
CA VAL A 167 -25.82 -2.71 14.69
C VAL A 167 -26.22 -1.28 15.03
N ARG A 168 -26.26 -0.94 16.33
CA ARG A 168 -26.66 0.37 16.85
C ARG A 168 -25.57 0.91 17.77
N GLY A 169 -25.31 2.21 17.66
CA GLY A 169 -24.29 2.94 18.42
C GLY A 169 -24.63 3.11 19.91
N PRO A 170 -23.72 3.74 20.68
CA PRO A 170 -22.70 4.70 20.20
C PRO A 170 -21.41 4.06 19.65
N PHE A 171 -20.75 4.74 18.71
CA PHE A 171 -19.45 4.37 18.14
C PHE A 171 -18.35 5.39 18.54
N PRO A 172 -18.00 5.48 19.84
CA PRO A 172 -17.22 6.60 20.38
C PRO A 172 -15.76 6.63 19.92
N HIS A 173 -15.20 5.50 19.50
CA HIS A 173 -13.80 5.39 19.11
C HIS A 173 -13.58 5.34 17.60
N LEU A 174 -14.63 5.21 16.79
CA LEU A 174 -14.53 4.97 15.36
C LEU A 174 -13.95 6.19 14.66
N LYS A 175 -12.81 6.00 13.99
CA LYS A 175 -12.05 7.02 13.25
C LYS A 175 -11.95 6.73 11.76
N TYR A 176 -11.82 5.45 11.43
CA TYR A 176 -11.64 4.95 10.07
C TYR A 176 -12.69 3.88 9.77
N LEU A 177 -13.35 4.02 8.63
CA LEU A 177 -14.34 3.08 8.13
C LEU A 177 -14.04 2.78 6.65
N ALA A 178 -13.75 1.53 6.31
CA ALA A 178 -13.60 1.08 4.94
C ALA A 178 -14.62 0.01 4.60
N LEU A 179 -15.29 0.16 3.46
CA LEU A 179 -16.46 -0.63 3.14
C LEU A 179 -16.49 -1.01 1.68
N THR A 180 -16.48 -2.31 1.43
CA THR A 180 -16.90 -2.87 0.16
C THR A 180 -18.28 -3.43 0.33
N PHE A 181 -19.24 -3.08 -0.51
CA PHE A 181 -20.60 -3.59 -0.40
C PHE A 181 -21.29 -3.66 -1.74
N ASP A 182 -22.30 -4.51 -1.82
CA ASP A 182 -23.18 -4.59 -2.98
C ASP A 182 -24.15 -3.39 -3.02
N ALA A 183 -24.00 -2.50 -4.00
CA ALA A 183 -24.79 -1.29 -4.24
C ALA A 183 -26.27 -1.58 -4.47
N ASP A 184 -26.60 -2.79 -4.93
CA ASP A 184 -27.97 -3.23 -5.14
C ASP A 184 -28.62 -3.72 -3.81
N THR A 185 -27.87 -3.74 -2.70
CA THR A 185 -28.42 -4.06 -1.37
C THR A 185 -28.93 -2.79 -0.66
N PRO A 186 -30.22 -2.75 -0.26
CA PRO A 186 -30.74 -1.61 0.50
C PRO A 186 -30.19 -1.64 1.93
N ASN A 187 -29.57 -0.53 2.36
CA ASN A 187 -28.99 -0.32 3.69
C ASN A 187 -27.92 -1.36 4.07
N PRO A 188 -26.75 -1.37 3.40
CA PRO A 188 -25.69 -2.34 3.69
C PRO A 188 -25.05 -2.13 5.08
N LEU A 189 -25.32 -1.01 5.75
CA LEU A 189 -24.59 -0.58 6.94
C LEU A 189 -25.48 -0.27 8.14
N PRO A 190 -24.90 -0.35 9.35
CA PRO A 190 -25.52 0.24 10.52
C PRO A 190 -25.65 1.75 10.36
N ASN A 191 -26.56 2.32 11.15
CA ASN A 191 -26.63 3.76 11.30
C ASN A 191 -25.45 4.23 12.16
N LEU A 192 -24.44 4.81 11.51
CA LEU A 192 -23.20 5.29 12.12
C LEU A 192 -23.22 6.81 12.38
N LEU A 193 -24.39 7.46 12.38
CA LEU A 193 -24.50 8.90 12.68
C LEU A 193 -23.96 9.25 14.07
N ASP A 194 -23.99 8.29 15.02
CA ASP A 194 -23.43 8.42 16.38
C ASP A 194 -21.95 7.98 16.45
N ALA A 195 -21.16 8.39 15.45
CA ALA A 195 -19.72 8.18 15.37
C ALA A 195 -18.99 9.54 15.36
N PRO A 196 -18.89 10.25 16.50
CA PRO A 196 -18.44 11.65 16.55
C PRO A 196 -16.96 11.85 16.19
N ASN A 197 -16.17 10.79 16.15
CA ASN A 197 -14.73 10.83 15.83
C ASN A 197 -14.40 10.26 14.45
N LEU A 198 -15.40 9.91 13.64
CA LEU A 198 -15.20 9.36 12.30
C LEU A 198 -14.67 10.47 11.39
N VAL A 199 -13.46 10.30 10.86
CA VAL A 199 -12.76 11.32 10.06
C VAL A 199 -12.33 10.81 8.69
N HIS A 200 -12.15 9.48 8.55
CA HIS A 200 -11.76 8.83 7.31
C HIS A 200 -12.80 7.79 6.91
N VAL A 201 -13.25 7.86 5.66
CA VAL A 201 -14.20 6.92 5.08
C VAL A 201 -13.70 6.46 3.71
N ASP A 202 -13.65 5.16 3.51
CA ASP A 202 -13.33 4.47 2.26
C ASP A 202 -14.56 3.65 1.83
N VAL A 203 -15.06 3.91 0.62
CA VAL A 203 -16.30 3.31 0.10
C VAL A 203 -16.08 2.77 -1.31
N MET A 204 -16.35 1.47 -1.47
CA MET A 204 -16.32 0.75 -2.73
C MET A 204 -17.64 -0.01 -2.95
N PRO A 205 -18.68 0.65 -3.50
CA PRO A 205 -19.88 -0.02 -3.95
C PRO A 205 -19.58 -0.94 -5.13
N LEU A 206 -20.18 -2.13 -5.13
CA LEU A 206 -20.12 -3.13 -6.19
C LEU A 206 -21.53 -3.33 -6.76
N GLY A 207 -21.70 -3.35 -8.07
CA GLY A 207 -23.01 -3.60 -8.70
C GLY A 207 -23.38 -2.56 -9.74
N GLU A 208 -24.52 -2.74 -10.38
CA GLU A 208 -24.92 -1.93 -11.54
C GLU A 208 -25.86 -0.77 -11.17
N SER A 209 -26.54 -0.81 -10.00
CA SER A 209 -27.41 0.28 -9.58
C SER A 209 -26.63 1.47 -9.05
N LYS A 210 -26.56 2.51 -9.86
CA LYS A 210 -25.91 3.77 -9.54
C LYS A 210 -26.82 4.79 -8.82
N ASP A 211 -28.04 4.44 -8.43
CA ASP A 211 -29.01 5.41 -7.90
C ASP A 211 -29.45 5.13 -6.45
N SER A 212 -28.85 4.15 -5.76
CA SER A 212 -29.57 3.47 -4.65
C SER A 212 -28.84 3.33 -3.31
N TRP A 213 -27.56 3.65 -3.18
CA TRP A 213 -26.85 3.42 -1.91
C TRP A 213 -26.95 4.62 -0.96
N CYS A 214 -27.56 4.39 0.21
CA CYS A 214 -27.72 5.38 1.28
C CYS A 214 -26.85 5.00 2.48
N LEU A 215 -25.85 5.82 2.82
CA LEU A 215 -25.06 5.64 4.04
C LEU A 215 -25.40 6.69 5.09
N TYR A 216 -25.73 6.22 6.29
CA TYR A 216 -26.02 7.06 7.45
C TYR A 216 -24.74 7.28 8.26
N ILE A 217 -23.87 8.15 7.76
CA ILE A 217 -22.59 8.50 8.39
C ILE A 217 -22.48 10.03 8.57
N PRO A 218 -21.69 10.53 9.53
CA PRO A 218 -21.52 11.97 9.78
C PRO A 218 -20.59 12.62 8.74
N TRP A 219 -21.02 12.68 7.48
CA TRP A 219 -20.25 13.24 6.35
C TRP A 219 -19.62 14.61 6.63
N GLY A 220 -20.34 15.48 7.35
CA GLY A 220 -19.94 16.86 7.61
C GLY A 220 -18.62 17.05 8.37
N GLN A 221 -18.11 16.01 9.04
CA GLN A 221 -16.89 16.07 9.84
C GLN A 221 -15.70 15.35 9.19
N LEU A 222 -15.90 14.70 8.04
CA LEU A 222 -14.86 13.92 7.37
C LEU A 222 -13.76 14.84 6.81
N THR A 223 -12.52 14.39 6.99
CA THR A 223 -11.31 15.04 6.47
C THR A 223 -10.70 14.26 5.32
N THR A 224 -10.91 12.94 5.28
CA THR A 224 -10.45 12.08 4.18
C THR A 224 -11.60 11.23 3.65
N LEU A 225 -11.74 11.20 2.32
CA LEU A 225 -12.72 10.40 1.62
C LEU A 225 -12.03 9.65 0.48
N ASP A 226 -12.07 8.33 0.53
CA ASP A 226 -11.61 7.44 -0.52
C ASP A 226 -12.86 6.79 -1.14
N VAL A 227 -13.05 6.93 -2.44
CA VAL A 227 -14.21 6.41 -3.17
C VAL A 227 -13.78 5.73 -4.45
N CYS A 228 -14.20 4.48 -4.61
CA CYS A 228 -13.88 3.65 -5.76
C CYS A 228 -15.16 3.11 -6.40
N MET A 229 -15.15 2.85 -7.72
CA MET A 229 -16.27 2.25 -8.45
C MET A 229 -17.57 3.11 -8.42
N ILE A 230 -17.44 4.43 -8.29
CA ILE A 230 -18.58 5.37 -8.35
C ILE A 230 -18.47 6.25 -9.58
N ASP A 231 -19.60 6.77 -10.07
CA ASP A 231 -19.60 7.75 -11.15
C ASP A 231 -19.28 9.17 -10.65
N VAL A 232 -18.93 10.06 -11.59
CA VAL A 232 -18.54 11.46 -11.29
C VAL A 232 -19.68 12.24 -10.61
N LEU A 233 -20.94 11.98 -10.96
CA LEU A 233 -22.09 12.68 -10.38
C LEU A 233 -22.28 12.28 -8.90
N GLN A 234 -22.21 10.98 -8.60
CA GLN A 234 -22.23 10.47 -7.22
C GLN A 234 -21.09 11.07 -6.41
N CYS A 235 -19.88 11.17 -6.98
CA CYS A 235 -18.76 11.82 -6.30
C CYS A 235 -19.08 13.29 -5.97
N LEU A 236 -19.64 14.03 -6.92
CA LEU A 236 -20.05 15.42 -6.71
C LEU A 236 -21.14 15.57 -5.64
N GLU A 237 -22.05 14.60 -5.53
CA GLU A 237 -23.06 14.54 -4.46
C GLU A 237 -22.41 14.31 -3.10
N LEU A 238 -21.44 13.40 -2.98
CA LEU A 238 -20.70 13.14 -1.75
C LEU A 238 -19.86 14.35 -1.32
N ILE A 239 -19.22 15.03 -2.26
CA ILE A 239 -18.45 16.25 -2.02
C ILE A 239 -19.33 17.35 -1.41
N ASN A 240 -20.63 17.41 -1.75
CA ASN A 240 -21.57 18.37 -1.13
C ASN A 240 -21.80 18.06 0.36
N LEU A 241 -21.61 16.82 0.78
CA LEU A 241 -21.80 16.37 2.16
C LEU A 241 -20.54 16.51 3.01
N THR A 242 -19.37 16.76 2.40
CA THR A 242 -18.05 16.75 3.05
C THR A 242 -17.33 18.12 2.99
N PRO A 243 -17.87 19.18 3.62
CA PRO A 243 -17.31 20.54 3.53
C PRO A 243 -15.93 20.72 4.18
N ARG A 244 -15.49 19.78 5.02
CA ARG A 244 -14.20 19.80 5.74
C ARG A 244 -13.12 18.92 5.10
N LEU A 245 -13.37 18.45 3.88
CA LEU A 245 -12.47 17.52 3.22
C LEU A 245 -11.09 18.15 2.97
N GLU A 246 -10.06 17.44 3.40
CA GLU A 246 -8.64 17.78 3.26
C GLU A 246 -7.96 16.88 2.21
N GLN A 247 -8.41 15.63 2.11
CA GLN A 247 -7.90 14.63 1.18
C GLN A 247 -9.05 13.90 0.47
N LEU A 248 -8.96 13.77 -0.85
CA LEU A 248 -9.94 13.05 -1.68
C LEU A 248 -9.20 12.08 -2.60
N ARG A 249 -9.57 10.80 -2.57
CA ARG A 249 -9.19 9.83 -3.58
C ARG A 249 -10.42 9.33 -4.33
N LEU A 250 -10.40 9.48 -5.65
CA LEU A 250 -11.46 9.03 -6.54
C LEU A 250 -10.91 8.04 -7.55
N PHE A 251 -11.61 6.92 -7.71
CA PHE A 251 -11.38 5.93 -8.74
C PHE A 251 -12.73 5.62 -9.42
N SER A 252 -13.05 6.35 -10.50
CA SER A 252 -14.29 6.22 -11.26
C SER A 252 -14.10 5.35 -12.50
N ASP A 253 -14.91 4.31 -12.61
CA ASP A 253 -14.92 3.38 -13.74
C ASP A 253 -15.91 3.78 -14.84
N ASP A 254 -16.73 4.81 -14.63
CA ASP A 254 -17.77 5.18 -15.58
C ASP A 254 -18.09 6.68 -15.59
N GLY A 255 -18.07 7.27 -16.78
CA GLY A 255 -18.46 8.65 -17.03
C GLY A 255 -19.95 8.74 -17.33
N ARG A 256 -20.79 8.79 -16.29
CA ARG A 256 -22.13 9.35 -16.48
C ARG A 256 -21.97 10.83 -16.83
N ASP A 257 -22.55 11.25 -17.95
CA ASP A 257 -22.53 12.65 -18.38
C ASP A 257 -22.98 13.57 -17.24
N VAL A 258 -22.05 14.38 -16.74
CA VAL A 258 -22.37 15.46 -15.80
C VAL A 258 -23.18 16.51 -16.56
N PRO A 259 -24.34 16.97 -16.06
CA PRO A 259 -25.10 18.02 -16.71
C PRO A 259 -24.22 19.25 -16.96
N THR A 260 -24.28 19.83 -18.17
CA THR A 260 -23.44 20.95 -18.58
C THR A 260 -23.52 22.18 -17.66
N ASN A 261 -24.60 22.32 -16.88
CA ASN A 261 -24.82 23.41 -15.92
C ASN A 261 -24.56 22.99 -14.46
N TYR A 262 -23.84 21.90 -14.21
CA TYR A 262 -23.57 21.46 -12.84
C TYR A 262 -22.65 22.46 -12.12
N PRO A 263 -23.05 22.99 -10.96
CA PRO A 263 -22.35 24.09 -10.31
C PRO A 263 -20.97 23.66 -9.80
N SER A 264 -19.96 24.50 -10.01
CA SER A 264 -18.64 24.29 -9.41
C SER A 264 -18.72 24.34 -7.88
N ARG A 265 -17.93 23.49 -7.22
CA ARG A 265 -17.86 23.38 -5.76
C ARG A 265 -16.51 23.83 -5.24
N VAL A 266 -16.53 24.65 -4.21
CA VAL A 266 -15.33 25.09 -3.51
C VAL A 266 -15.04 24.12 -2.39
N LEU A 267 -13.86 23.50 -2.40
CA LEU A 267 -13.35 22.70 -1.28
C LEU A 267 -12.21 23.47 -0.61
N PRO A 268 -12.51 24.28 0.43
CA PRO A 268 -11.58 25.29 0.95
C PRO A 268 -10.41 24.70 1.77
N HIS A 269 -10.50 23.42 2.13
CA HIS A 269 -9.51 22.72 2.94
C HIS A 269 -8.75 21.63 2.18
N LEU A 270 -9.19 21.27 0.97
CA LEU A 270 -8.60 20.18 0.21
C LEU A 270 -7.17 20.54 -0.23
N HIS A 271 -6.20 19.75 0.21
CA HIS A 271 -4.79 19.91 -0.12
C HIS A 271 -4.24 18.74 -0.94
N THR A 272 -4.83 17.55 -0.85
CA THR A 272 -4.43 16.36 -1.64
C THR A 272 -5.61 15.82 -2.43
N LEU A 273 -5.42 15.68 -3.74
CA LEU A 273 -6.39 15.10 -4.67
C LEU A 273 -5.73 13.98 -5.46
N HIS A 274 -6.25 12.77 -5.33
CA HIS A 274 -5.84 11.61 -6.11
C HIS A 274 -6.99 11.21 -7.03
N ILE A 275 -6.74 11.13 -8.32
CA ILE A 275 -7.75 10.78 -9.32
C ILE A 275 -7.19 9.62 -10.14
N GLY A 276 -7.71 8.41 -9.92
CA GLY A 276 -7.37 7.23 -10.71
C GLY A 276 -8.36 6.99 -11.84
N TYR A 277 -7.97 6.19 -12.84
CA TYR A 277 -8.75 5.82 -14.03
C TYR A 277 -9.11 6.98 -14.98
N SER A 278 -9.44 6.60 -16.22
CA SER A 278 -9.56 7.52 -17.34
C SER A 278 -10.76 8.46 -17.24
N SER A 279 -11.89 8.07 -16.64
CA SER A 279 -13.13 8.90 -16.61
C SER A 279 -13.14 9.96 -15.49
N SER A 280 -12.42 9.73 -14.40
CA SER A 280 -12.51 10.53 -13.17
C SER A 280 -12.09 12.00 -13.31
N HIS A 281 -11.33 12.34 -14.36
CA HIS A 281 -10.91 13.72 -14.64
C HIS A 281 -12.04 14.66 -15.02
N GLU A 282 -13.19 14.14 -15.44
CA GLU A 282 -14.40 14.93 -15.70
C GLU A 282 -14.92 15.61 -14.43
N LEU A 283 -14.45 15.21 -13.25
CA LEU A 283 -14.70 15.91 -12.00
C LEU A 283 -14.01 17.28 -11.97
N LEU A 284 -12.82 17.42 -12.57
CA LEU A 284 -11.95 18.57 -12.41
C LEU A 284 -12.63 19.91 -12.79
N PRO A 285 -13.38 20.05 -13.91
CA PRO A 285 -14.08 21.28 -14.26
C PRO A 285 -15.07 21.78 -13.19
N HIS A 286 -15.57 20.89 -12.33
CA HIS A 286 -16.57 21.20 -11.32
C HIS A 286 -15.97 21.53 -9.95
N LEU A 287 -14.64 21.62 -9.82
CA LEU A 287 -13.96 21.87 -8.54
C LEU A 287 -13.22 23.20 -8.49
N ILE A 288 -13.21 23.84 -7.33
CA ILE A 288 -12.40 25.02 -7.01
C ILE A 288 -11.63 24.70 -5.73
N LEU A 289 -10.32 24.54 -5.84
CA LEU A 289 -9.46 23.92 -4.83
C LEU A 289 -8.34 24.88 -4.38
N PRO A 290 -8.66 25.96 -3.64
CA PRO A 290 -7.72 27.05 -3.38
C PRO A 290 -6.49 26.66 -2.54
N LYS A 291 -6.53 25.51 -1.84
CA LYS A 291 -5.44 24.99 -1.02
C LYS A 291 -4.79 23.73 -1.58
N LEU A 292 -5.10 23.35 -2.82
CA LEU A 292 -4.53 22.15 -3.44
C LEU A 292 -3.02 22.30 -3.56
N ARG A 293 -2.29 21.30 -3.05
CA ARG A 293 -0.82 21.19 -3.06
C ARG A 293 -0.35 19.94 -3.77
N GLU A 294 -1.10 18.85 -3.61
CA GLU A 294 -0.74 17.54 -4.12
C GLU A 294 -1.81 17.06 -5.10
N LEU A 295 -1.39 16.80 -6.34
CA LEU A 295 -2.23 16.19 -7.35
C LEU A 295 -1.59 14.87 -7.78
N GLU A 296 -2.30 13.77 -7.58
CA GLU A 296 -1.77 12.43 -7.80
C GLU A 296 -2.56 11.64 -8.84
N SER A 297 -1.89 10.65 -9.45
CA SER A 297 -2.45 9.71 -10.41
C SER A 297 -2.99 10.34 -11.71
N VAL A 298 -2.40 11.45 -12.15
CA VAL A 298 -2.80 12.11 -13.41
C VAL A 298 -2.45 11.25 -14.63
N ASP A 299 -3.42 10.96 -15.49
CA ASP A 299 -3.15 10.29 -16.77
C ASP A 299 -2.95 11.31 -17.90
N LEU A 300 -1.70 11.50 -18.32
CA LEU A 300 -1.36 12.50 -19.33
C LEU A 300 -1.59 12.04 -20.78
N TRP A 301 -1.87 10.76 -21.03
CA TRP A 301 -2.28 10.30 -22.38
C TRP A 301 -3.58 10.97 -22.84
N ILE A 302 -4.48 11.25 -21.91
CA ILE A 302 -5.79 11.78 -22.23
C ILE A 302 -5.69 13.31 -22.40
N ALA A 303 -6.08 13.82 -23.57
CA ALA A 303 -5.98 15.25 -23.90
C ALA A 303 -6.74 16.17 -22.93
N SER A 304 -7.93 15.74 -22.48
CA SER A 304 -8.77 16.50 -21.57
C SER A 304 -8.16 16.69 -20.19
N TRP A 305 -7.32 15.78 -19.70
CA TRP A 305 -6.60 15.97 -18.43
C TRP A 305 -5.69 17.19 -18.48
N ARG A 306 -4.94 17.33 -19.58
CA ARG A 306 -3.99 18.44 -19.79
C ARG A 306 -4.74 19.79 -19.73
N SER A 307 -5.87 19.90 -20.41
CA SER A 307 -6.70 21.11 -20.38
C SER A 307 -7.34 21.34 -19.02
N TYR A 308 -7.91 20.30 -18.38
CA TYR A 308 -8.63 20.46 -17.13
C TYR A 308 -7.71 20.81 -15.95
N ILE A 309 -6.47 20.31 -15.93
CA ILE A 309 -5.50 20.70 -14.92
C ILE A 309 -5.12 22.16 -15.08
N GLN A 310 -4.82 22.63 -16.31
CA GLN A 310 -4.53 24.03 -16.56
C GLN A 310 -5.69 24.94 -16.13
N GLU A 311 -6.92 24.59 -16.51
CA GLU A 311 -8.12 25.32 -16.10
C GLU A 311 -8.36 25.29 -14.59
N LEU A 312 -8.12 24.14 -13.94
CA LEU A 312 -8.24 23.99 -12.49
C LEU A 312 -7.26 24.90 -11.76
N ILE A 313 -6.01 24.97 -12.19
CA ILE A 313 -4.98 25.82 -11.59
C ILE A 313 -5.38 27.28 -11.72
N VAL A 314 -5.79 27.71 -12.92
CA VAL A 314 -6.23 29.09 -13.16
C VAL A 314 -7.48 29.43 -12.34
N ARG A 315 -8.46 28.54 -12.29
CA ARG A 315 -9.74 28.74 -11.57
C ARG A 315 -9.55 28.72 -10.06
N SER A 316 -8.68 27.85 -9.55
CA SER A 316 -8.47 27.64 -8.11
C SER A 316 -7.40 28.56 -7.53
N VAL A 317 -6.53 29.11 -8.37
CA VAL A 317 -5.36 29.91 -7.97
C VAL A 317 -4.51 29.12 -6.96
N CYS A 318 -4.41 27.81 -7.17
CA CYS A 318 -3.68 26.90 -6.29
C CYS A 318 -2.20 26.83 -6.68
N ILE A 319 -1.37 26.39 -5.73
CA ILE A 319 0.07 26.22 -5.90
C ILE A 319 0.37 24.74 -5.69
N LEU A 320 0.70 24.03 -6.76
CA LEU A 320 1.06 22.62 -6.68
C LEU A 320 2.51 22.48 -6.25
N GLU A 321 2.72 21.72 -5.18
CA GLU A 321 4.01 21.36 -4.58
C GLU A 321 4.40 19.93 -5.03
N LYS A 322 3.43 19.02 -5.15
CA LYS A 322 3.63 17.63 -5.54
C LYS A 322 2.75 17.24 -6.72
N LEU A 323 3.34 16.57 -7.70
CA LEU A 323 2.62 16.00 -8.84
C LEU A 323 3.04 14.55 -9.07
N GLU A 324 2.06 13.65 -9.15
CA GLU A 324 2.25 12.27 -9.62
C GLU A 324 1.42 12.04 -10.88
N PHE A 325 2.05 11.49 -11.93
CA PHE A 325 1.37 11.17 -13.18
C PHE A 325 1.83 9.84 -13.80
N PHE A 326 0.96 9.28 -14.63
CA PHE A 326 1.19 8.12 -15.46
C PHE A 326 1.57 8.53 -16.87
N LEU A 327 2.55 7.82 -17.44
CA LEU A 327 2.96 7.93 -18.84
C LEU A 327 3.00 6.56 -19.49
N THR A 328 2.47 6.51 -20.71
CA THR A 328 2.61 5.36 -21.60
C THR A 328 3.16 5.84 -22.93
N ASP A 329 3.55 4.93 -23.83
CA ASP A 329 3.92 5.31 -25.20
C ASP A 329 2.83 6.08 -25.94
N ARG A 330 1.58 5.85 -25.53
CA ARG A 330 0.44 6.58 -26.04
C ARG A 330 0.61 8.09 -25.74
N THR A 331 1.16 8.49 -24.59
CA THR A 331 1.33 9.91 -24.23
C THR A 331 2.24 10.72 -25.19
N PHE A 332 3.05 10.08 -26.05
CA PHE A 332 3.98 10.77 -26.95
C PHE A 332 3.85 10.33 -28.41
N THR A 333 2.61 10.12 -28.90
CA THR A 333 2.38 9.67 -30.29
C THR A 333 2.94 10.64 -31.32
N ASP A 334 2.75 11.94 -31.11
CA ASP A 334 3.21 12.99 -32.03
C ASP A 334 3.89 14.17 -31.32
N LEU A 335 4.26 15.19 -32.08
CA LEU A 335 4.90 16.40 -31.56
C LEU A 335 3.91 17.34 -30.84
N GLU A 336 2.61 17.25 -31.16
CA GLU A 336 1.58 18.06 -30.49
C GLU A 336 1.41 17.59 -29.05
N ASP A 337 1.47 16.28 -28.83
CA ASP A 337 1.42 15.68 -27.51
C ASP A 337 2.61 16.11 -26.63
N VAL A 338 3.83 16.04 -27.17
CA VAL A 338 5.04 16.53 -26.51
C VAL A 338 4.89 18.00 -26.14
N HIS A 339 4.41 18.82 -27.08
CA HIS A 339 4.20 20.24 -26.85
C HIS A 339 3.19 20.50 -25.73
N ALA A 340 2.05 19.79 -25.74
CA ALA A 340 1.00 19.96 -24.75
C ALA A 340 1.46 19.55 -23.33
N VAL A 341 2.22 18.46 -23.19
CA VAL A 341 2.84 18.06 -21.92
C VAL A 341 3.85 19.13 -21.44
N THR A 342 4.67 19.64 -22.36
CA THR A 342 5.62 20.72 -22.07
C THR A 342 4.91 21.98 -21.56
N GLN A 343 3.80 22.38 -22.21
CA GLN A 343 3.01 23.53 -21.78
C GLN A 343 2.33 23.30 -20.42
N LEU A 344 1.88 22.08 -20.13
CA LEU A 344 1.38 21.73 -18.81
C LEU A 344 2.46 21.95 -17.75
N PHE A 345 3.67 21.40 -17.93
CA PHE A 345 4.76 21.59 -16.96
C PHE A 345 5.17 23.05 -16.79
N ARG A 346 5.12 23.86 -17.86
CA ARG A 346 5.36 25.31 -17.77
C ARG A 346 4.26 26.04 -17.01
N ALA A 347 3.04 25.51 -16.97
CA ALA A 347 1.93 26.09 -16.20
C ALA A 347 2.01 25.80 -14.68
N ILE A 348 2.89 24.89 -14.25
CA ILE A 348 3.07 24.48 -12.85
C ILE A 348 4.52 24.61 -12.37
N PRO A 349 5.12 25.82 -12.45
CA PRO A 349 6.54 25.99 -12.16
C PRO A 349 6.93 25.75 -10.69
N THR A 350 5.95 25.64 -9.79
CA THR A 350 6.11 25.52 -8.33
C THR A 350 6.24 24.08 -7.84
N VAL A 351 6.14 23.07 -8.71
CA VAL A 351 6.24 21.67 -8.29
C VAL A 351 7.66 21.38 -7.80
N GLU A 352 7.76 20.93 -6.55
CA GLU A 352 8.99 20.56 -5.85
C GLU A 352 9.23 19.04 -5.92
N HIS A 353 8.15 18.25 -5.91
CA HIS A 353 8.20 16.80 -5.92
C HIS A 353 7.45 16.22 -7.13
N LEU A 354 8.16 15.48 -7.98
CA LEU A 354 7.58 14.83 -9.14
C LEU A 354 7.76 13.31 -9.08
N THR A 355 6.65 12.58 -9.20
CA THR A 355 6.67 11.12 -9.37
C THR A 355 6.11 10.75 -10.74
N ILE A 356 6.89 10.01 -11.51
CA ILE A 356 6.55 9.56 -12.86
C ILE A 356 6.35 8.04 -12.83
N LYS A 357 5.14 7.57 -13.16
CA LYS A 357 4.82 6.14 -13.30
C LYS A 357 4.79 5.76 -14.78
N CYS A 358 5.68 4.86 -15.19
CA CYS A 358 5.88 4.42 -16.57
C CYS A 358 5.62 2.91 -16.71
N PRO A 359 4.36 2.43 -16.64
CA PRO A 359 4.03 1.01 -16.71
C PRO A 359 4.29 0.39 -18.10
N ARG A 360 4.34 1.16 -19.19
CA ARG A 360 4.58 0.69 -20.56
C ARG A 360 5.20 1.81 -21.44
N LEU A 361 6.32 2.39 -21.01
CA LEU A 361 6.99 3.45 -21.77
C LEU A 361 8.20 2.88 -22.52
N SER A 362 8.18 2.93 -23.85
CA SER A 362 9.33 2.56 -24.68
C SER A 362 10.52 3.49 -24.44
N THR A 363 11.71 3.04 -24.85
CA THR A 363 12.93 3.86 -24.90
C THR A 363 12.72 5.17 -25.66
N SER A 364 11.88 5.15 -26.71
CA SER A 364 11.58 6.34 -27.51
C SER A 364 10.71 7.36 -26.76
N GLY A 365 9.68 6.89 -26.06
CA GLY A 365 8.84 7.73 -25.20
C GLY A 365 9.63 8.31 -24.03
N PHE A 366 10.48 7.50 -23.39
CA PHE A 366 11.38 7.93 -22.32
C PHE A 366 12.36 9.01 -22.80
N THR A 367 12.97 8.81 -23.96
CA THR A 367 13.88 9.80 -24.55
C THR A 367 13.16 11.12 -24.80
N ARG A 368 11.96 11.10 -25.38
CA ARG A 368 11.16 12.33 -25.61
C ARG A 368 10.84 13.05 -24.31
N LEU A 369 10.42 12.31 -23.28
CA LEU A 369 10.12 12.85 -21.95
C LEU A 369 11.31 13.60 -21.35
N PHE A 370 12.46 12.95 -21.26
CA PHE A 370 13.63 13.57 -20.62
C PHE A 370 14.25 14.67 -21.46
N ASN A 371 14.09 14.62 -22.80
CA ASN A 371 14.41 15.75 -23.65
C ASN A 371 13.51 16.96 -23.38
N THR A 372 12.21 16.76 -23.10
CA THR A 372 11.31 17.85 -22.66
C THR A 372 11.78 18.45 -21.33
N PHE A 373 12.21 17.63 -20.37
CA PHE A 373 12.76 18.12 -19.11
C PHE A 373 14.11 18.82 -19.26
N ALA A 374 14.87 18.51 -20.31
CA ALA A 374 16.16 19.11 -20.61
C ALA A 374 16.07 20.38 -21.48
N GLU A 375 14.87 20.87 -21.81
CA GLU A 375 14.68 22.13 -22.53
C GLU A 375 15.29 23.34 -21.79
N ASP A 376 15.63 24.38 -22.55
CA ASP A 376 16.14 25.65 -22.03
C ASP A 376 15.11 26.78 -22.30
N PRO A 377 14.52 27.40 -21.25
CA PRO A 377 14.76 27.18 -19.82
C PRO A 377 14.14 25.86 -19.30
N PRO A 378 14.70 25.27 -18.21
CA PRO A 378 14.19 24.02 -17.64
C PRO A 378 12.73 24.13 -17.23
N VAL A 379 11.92 23.15 -17.64
CA VAL A 379 10.56 22.99 -17.11
C VAL A 379 10.62 22.53 -15.65
N LEU A 380 9.61 22.92 -14.86
CA LEU A 380 9.57 22.72 -13.40
C LEU A 380 10.83 23.26 -12.70
N PRO A 381 11.07 24.59 -12.74
CA PRO A 381 12.27 25.18 -12.14
C PRO A 381 12.41 24.92 -10.64
N ALA A 382 11.30 24.74 -9.90
CA ALA A 382 11.33 24.45 -8.46
C ALA A 382 11.59 22.97 -8.09
N LEU A 383 11.74 22.07 -9.05
CA LEU A 383 11.85 20.62 -8.79
C LEU A 383 13.10 20.27 -7.94
N GLU A 384 12.86 19.70 -6.77
CA GLU A 384 13.86 19.23 -5.79
C GLU A 384 13.97 17.70 -5.71
N SER A 385 12.87 16.99 -6.00
CA SER A 385 12.81 15.53 -5.91
C SER A 385 12.13 14.95 -7.14
N LEU A 386 12.79 13.98 -7.78
CA LEU A 386 12.26 13.24 -8.91
C LEU A 386 12.28 11.75 -8.62
N GLU A 387 11.12 11.10 -8.67
CA GLU A 387 10.97 9.64 -8.63
C GLU A 387 10.45 9.13 -9.97
N VAL A 388 11.10 8.12 -10.53
CA VAL A 388 10.68 7.44 -11.76
C VAL A 388 10.46 5.96 -11.44
N LYS A 389 9.23 5.49 -11.64
CA LYS A 389 8.83 4.08 -11.47
C LYS A 389 8.61 3.47 -12.84
N CYS A 390 9.41 2.49 -13.23
CA CYS A 390 9.31 1.84 -14.54
C CYS A 390 9.29 0.31 -14.43
N CYS A 391 8.76 -0.34 -15.45
CA CYS A 391 8.73 -1.80 -15.56
C CYS A 391 9.86 -2.36 -16.45
N ASP A 392 10.33 -1.58 -17.44
CA ASP A 392 11.31 -2.05 -18.43
C ASP A 392 12.73 -1.73 -17.96
N THR A 393 13.52 -2.77 -17.72
CA THR A 393 14.93 -2.64 -17.31
C THR A 393 15.87 -2.43 -18.51
N ARG A 394 15.38 -2.42 -19.76
CA ARG A 394 16.17 -2.16 -20.99
C ARG A 394 16.27 -0.68 -21.34
N MET A 395 15.72 0.21 -20.53
CA MET A 395 15.66 1.64 -20.83
C MET A 395 17.07 2.25 -20.79
N GLU A 396 17.46 2.89 -21.89
CA GLU A 396 18.68 3.71 -21.95
C GLU A 396 18.52 4.91 -21.00
N LEU A 397 19.39 5.04 -20.01
CA LEU A 397 19.34 6.12 -19.02
C LEU A 397 20.01 7.39 -19.51
N THR A 398 20.64 7.38 -20.69
CA THR A 398 21.35 8.53 -21.28
C THR A 398 20.51 9.81 -21.31
N PRO A 399 19.24 9.82 -21.78
CA PRO A 399 18.41 11.04 -21.79
C PRO A 399 18.16 11.58 -20.38
N LEU A 400 17.96 10.69 -19.40
CA LEU A 400 17.81 11.05 -17.99
C LEU A 400 19.10 11.66 -17.43
N VAL A 401 20.26 11.05 -17.67
CA VAL A 401 21.56 11.57 -17.22
C VAL A 401 21.86 12.94 -17.86
N GLN A 402 21.51 13.11 -19.14
CA GLN A 402 21.63 14.39 -19.84
C GLN A 402 20.75 15.47 -19.20
N MET A 403 19.49 15.14 -18.88
CA MET A 403 18.58 16.04 -18.19
C MET A 403 19.12 16.47 -16.83
N LEU A 404 19.56 15.51 -15.99
CA LEU A 404 20.13 15.79 -14.67
C LEU A 404 21.37 16.69 -14.76
N THR A 405 22.23 16.44 -15.74
CA THR A 405 23.45 17.23 -15.97
C THR A 405 23.11 18.64 -16.47
N SER A 406 22.19 18.76 -17.43
CA SER A 406 21.73 20.03 -17.99
C SER A 406 21.10 20.91 -16.91
N ARG A 407 20.20 20.36 -16.11
CA ARG A 407 19.55 21.09 -15.01
C ARG A 407 20.55 21.64 -14.00
N ARG A 408 21.56 20.84 -13.66
CA ARG A 408 22.62 21.24 -12.74
C ARG A 408 23.53 22.32 -13.31
N GLN A 409 23.73 22.32 -14.62
CA GLN A 409 24.45 23.39 -15.31
C GLN A 409 23.62 24.68 -15.32
N ALA A 410 22.33 24.59 -15.69
CA ALA A 410 21.40 25.72 -15.64
C ALA A 410 21.37 26.35 -14.24
N GLN A 411 21.43 25.53 -13.18
CA GLN A 411 21.48 26.06 -11.83
C GLN A 411 22.78 26.80 -11.45
N LYS A 412 23.90 26.43 -12.06
CA LYS A 412 25.16 27.18 -11.88
C LYS A 412 25.13 28.51 -12.62
N GLU A 413 24.41 28.57 -13.74
CA GLU A 413 24.31 29.76 -14.60
C GLU A 413 23.25 30.74 -14.06
N GLU A 414 22.09 30.24 -13.60
CA GLU A 414 20.95 31.04 -13.14
C GLU A 414 20.39 30.58 -11.77
N PRO A 415 21.15 30.78 -10.66
CA PRO A 415 20.82 30.25 -9.33
C PRO A 415 19.52 30.78 -8.70
N GLN A 416 18.95 31.86 -9.26
CA GLN A 416 17.70 32.46 -8.79
C GLN A 416 16.45 31.90 -9.50
N HIS A 417 16.65 31.16 -10.61
CA HIS A 417 15.57 30.76 -11.50
C HIS A 417 15.39 29.25 -11.59
N VAL A 418 16.38 28.45 -11.19
CA VAL A 418 16.31 26.99 -11.16
C VAL A 418 16.65 26.52 -9.74
N VAL A 419 16.13 25.38 -9.32
CA VAL A 419 16.50 24.72 -8.07
C VAL A 419 17.30 23.47 -8.41
N ASP A 420 18.40 23.24 -7.67
CA ASP A 420 19.20 22.02 -7.84
C ASP A 420 18.39 20.83 -7.37
N LEU A 421 18.47 19.72 -8.11
CA LEU A 421 17.77 18.51 -7.70
C LEU A 421 18.47 17.94 -6.46
N ALA A 422 17.74 17.84 -5.34
CA ALA A 422 18.26 17.30 -4.09
C ALA A 422 18.23 15.77 -4.08
N SER A 423 17.21 15.17 -4.70
CA SER A 423 17.05 13.71 -4.75
C SER A 423 16.49 13.20 -6.08
N PHE A 424 17.02 12.06 -6.50
CA PHE A 424 16.55 11.30 -7.65
C PHE A 424 16.37 9.83 -7.24
N LYS A 425 15.22 9.25 -7.54
CA LYS A 425 14.93 7.84 -7.29
C LYS A 425 14.48 7.16 -8.57
N LEU A 426 15.13 6.07 -8.93
CA LEU A 426 14.72 5.18 -10.02
C LEU A 426 14.31 3.84 -9.42
N ARG A 427 13.04 3.47 -9.60
CA ARG A 427 12.54 2.19 -9.09
C ARG A 427 12.02 1.32 -10.23
N PHE A 428 12.56 0.12 -10.33
CA PHE A 428 12.06 -0.92 -11.22
C PHE A 428 11.03 -1.77 -10.48
N THR A 429 9.74 -1.55 -10.75
CA THR A 429 8.65 -2.25 -10.06
C THR A 429 7.71 -2.89 -11.06
N GLN A 430 6.93 -3.89 -10.62
CA GLN A 430 5.65 -4.14 -11.28
C GLN A 430 4.75 -2.93 -11.02
N VAL A 431 4.78 -1.97 -11.94
CA VAL A 431 3.81 -0.88 -11.94
C VAL A 431 2.50 -1.49 -12.41
N GLU A 432 1.52 -1.65 -11.51
CA GLU A 432 0.17 -2.02 -11.91
C GLU A 432 -0.29 -1.05 -12.99
N ASP A 433 -0.57 -1.58 -14.18
CA ASP A 433 -1.19 -0.82 -15.25
C ASP A 433 -2.67 -0.69 -14.91
N PRO A 434 -3.15 0.52 -14.53
CA PRO A 434 -4.53 0.70 -14.13
C PRO A 434 -5.52 0.45 -15.29
N PHE A 435 -5.04 0.28 -16.53
CA PHE A 435 -5.87 0.16 -17.72
C PHE A 435 -6.06 -1.26 -18.24
N GLY A 436 -5.43 -2.27 -17.65
CA GLY A 436 -5.78 -3.67 -17.86
C GLY A 436 -6.05 -4.08 -19.31
N ASP A 437 -5.26 -3.59 -20.28
CA ASP A 437 -5.33 -4.15 -21.63
C ASP A 437 -4.91 -5.63 -21.51
N ASP A 438 -5.79 -6.56 -21.97
CA ASP A 438 -5.69 -8.03 -22.02
C ASP A 438 -4.42 -8.59 -22.74
N GLU A 439 -3.35 -7.82 -22.80
CA GLU A 439 -2.03 -8.32 -23.15
C GLU A 439 -1.44 -9.03 -21.93
N GLU A 440 -1.02 -10.29 -22.13
CA GLU A 440 -0.39 -11.11 -21.10
C GLU A 440 0.62 -10.28 -20.29
N PRO A 441 0.67 -10.43 -18.94
CA PRO A 441 1.73 -9.82 -18.15
C PRO A 441 3.04 -10.18 -18.83
N TYR A 442 3.81 -9.16 -19.22
CA TYR A 442 5.04 -9.35 -19.97
C TYR A 442 5.96 -10.23 -19.12
N ASP A 443 5.95 -11.53 -19.40
CA ASP A 443 6.78 -12.52 -18.73
C ASP A 443 8.19 -12.15 -19.14
N GLY A 444 8.91 -11.46 -18.24
CA GLY A 444 10.29 -10.97 -18.41
C GLY A 444 11.32 -12.08 -18.59
N VAL A 445 10.91 -13.22 -19.15
CA VAL A 445 11.66 -14.45 -19.41
C VAL A 445 12.43 -14.36 -20.73
N ASP A 446 12.05 -13.49 -21.66
CA ASP A 446 12.70 -13.33 -22.97
C ASP A 446 13.65 -12.11 -23.03
N MET A 447 14.60 -12.02 -22.10
CA MET A 447 15.58 -10.92 -22.04
C MET A 447 16.92 -11.55 -21.54
N PHE A 448 18.10 -11.48 -22.17
CA PHE A 448 18.88 -10.29 -22.56
C PHE A 448 20.12 -10.63 -23.42
N GLN A 449 20.45 -9.72 -24.35
CA GLN A 449 21.80 -9.35 -24.82
C GLN A 449 21.92 -7.82 -24.70
N GLN A 450 22.64 -7.27 -23.71
CA GLN A 450 23.24 -5.91 -23.71
C GLN A 450 23.93 -5.68 -22.35
N SER A 451 25.26 -5.54 -22.30
CA SER A 451 26.02 -5.47 -21.04
C SER A 451 27.14 -4.41 -20.98
N THR A 452 27.11 -3.38 -21.83
CA THR A 452 28.22 -2.38 -21.85
C THR A 452 27.78 -0.91 -21.79
N GLU A 453 26.59 -0.54 -22.27
CA GLU A 453 26.15 0.86 -22.27
C GLU A 453 25.65 1.33 -20.90
N MET A 454 24.90 0.48 -20.19
CA MET A 454 24.35 0.80 -18.87
C MET A 454 25.44 1.02 -17.80
N GLU A 455 26.61 0.38 -17.92
CA GLU A 455 27.72 0.57 -16.98
C GLU A 455 28.28 2.00 -17.04
N GLY A 456 28.36 2.59 -18.24
CA GLY A 456 28.78 3.98 -18.41
C GLY A 456 27.79 4.97 -17.81
N GLU A 457 26.49 4.72 -17.96
CA GLU A 457 25.42 5.55 -17.40
C GLU A 457 25.40 5.48 -15.86
N LEU A 458 25.59 4.30 -15.28
CA LEU A 458 25.67 4.10 -13.83
C LEU A 458 26.90 4.78 -13.21
N GLN A 459 28.04 4.81 -13.92
CA GLN A 459 29.20 5.57 -13.47
C GLN A 459 28.94 7.09 -13.47
N LEU A 460 28.19 7.61 -14.44
CA LEU A 460 27.78 9.01 -14.48
C LEU A 460 26.80 9.35 -13.35
N LEU A 461 25.82 8.47 -13.09
CA LEU A 461 24.92 8.62 -11.94
C LEU A 461 25.70 8.61 -10.63
N ARG A 462 26.63 7.66 -10.44
CA ARG A 462 27.51 7.63 -9.26
C ARG A 462 28.32 8.91 -9.11
N LYS A 463 28.81 9.49 -10.20
CA LYS A 463 29.51 10.78 -10.17
C LYS A 463 28.60 11.89 -9.68
N LEU A 464 27.38 12.00 -10.23
CA LEU A 464 26.38 12.97 -9.77
C LEU A 464 26.04 12.76 -8.28
N HIS A 465 25.98 11.50 -7.84
CA HIS A 465 25.74 11.16 -6.44
C HIS A 465 26.83 11.69 -5.51
N ASN A 466 28.09 11.44 -5.86
CA ASN A 466 29.25 11.94 -5.11
C ASN A 466 29.37 13.47 -5.12
N GLU A 467 28.82 14.12 -6.14
CA GLU A 467 28.77 15.58 -6.23
C GLU A 467 27.62 16.18 -5.41
N GLY A 468 26.77 15.40 -4.75
CA GLY A 468 25.77 15.87 -3.78
C GLY A 468 24.29 15.60 -4.12
N LEU A 469 23.98 15.01 -5.28
CA LEU A 469 22.60 14.59 -5.61
C LEU A 469 22.31 13.24 -4.92
N LYS A 470 21.30 13.15 -4.05
CA LYS A 470 20.95 11.84 -3.47
C LYS A 470 20.31 10.96 -4.55
N ILE A 471 20.97 9.88 -4.97
CA ILE A 471 20.47 8.97 -5.99
C ILE A 471 20.15 7.63 -5.33
N GLU A 472 18.93 7.15 -5.52
CA GLU A 472 18.50 5.83 -5.07
C GLU A 472 18.05 5.00 -6.28
N ILE A 473 18.63 3.81 -6.47
CA ILE A 473 18.20 2.86 -7.51
C ILE A 473 17.74 1.57 -6.83
N ASP A 474 16.47 1.25 -7.02
CA ASP A 474 15.80 0.16 -6.33
C ASP A 474 15.01 -0.71 -7.32
N SER A 475 14.78 -1.97 -6.96
CA SER A 475 14.08 -2.92 -7.84
C SER A 475 13.37 -3.99 -7.04
N ASP A 476 12.10 -4.22 -7.39
CA ASP A 476 11.29 -5.32 -6.84
C ASP A 476 11.67 -6.67 -7.48
N PHE A 477 12.47 -6.66 -8.55
CA PHE A 477 12.86 -7.86 -9.29
C PHE A 477 14.06 -8.56 -8.63
N ILE A 478 13.84 -9.78 -8.14
CA ILE A 478 14.83 -10.62 -7.43
C ILE A 478 16.13 -10.82 -8.24
N TRP A 479 16.03 -10.79 -9.57
CA TRP A 479 17.15 -10.99 -10.47
C TRP A 479 17.98 -9.72 -10.74
N PHE A 480 17.48 -8.53 -10.40
CA PHE A 480 18.10 -7.24 -10.74
C PHE A 480 19.56 -7.12 -10.25
N ASP A 481 19.85 -7.65 -9.05
CA ASP A 481 21.18 -7.62 -8.43
C ASP A 481 22.22 -8.52 -9.11
N GLN A 482 21.78 -9.41 -10.00
CA GLN A 482 22.66 -10.38 -10.68
C GLN A 482 23.26 -9.86 -11.99
N PHE A 483 22.75 -8.75 -12.54
CA PHE A 483 23.07 -8.30 -13.90
C PHE A 483 23.80 -6.95 -14.00
N ILE A 484 23.89 -6.23 -12.89
CA ILE A 484 24.48 -4.89 -12.82
C ILE A 484 25.72 -4.97 -11.92
N ASP A 485 26.67 -4.03 -12.04
CA ASP A 485 27.75 -3.92 -11.06
C ASP A 485 27.17 -3.76 -9.65
N ALA A 486 27.08 -4.89 -8.94
CA ALA A 486 26.46 -4.99 -7.62
C ALA A 486 27.12 -4.03 -6.63
N LYS A 487 28.36 -3.61 -6.89
CA LYS A 487 29.06 -2.62 -6.07
C LYS A 487 28.51 -1.20 -6.29
N ILE A 488 28.21 -0.80 -7.52
CA ILE A 488 27.63 0.52 -7.80
C ILE A 488 26.19 0.57 -7.29
N ILE A 489 25.39 -0.48 -7.49
CA ILE A 489 24.03 -0.53 -6.92
C ILE A 489 24.05 -0.53 -5.39
N ALA A 490 24.93 -1.30 -4.76
CA ALA A 490 25.04 -1.30 -3.29
C ALA A 490 25.50 0.05 -2.72
N GLU A 491 26.17 0.89 -3.51
CA GLU A 491 26.51 2.27 -3.13
C GLU A 491 25.36 3.25 -3.39
N LEU A 492 24.47 2.96 -4.35
CA LEU A 492 23.29 3.76 -4.70
C LEU A 492 22.00 3.27 -4.01
N ARG A 493 22.07 2.25 -3.16
CA ARG A 493 21.03 1.81 -2.22
C ARG A 493 21.39 2.33 -0.84
#